data_AF-A0A6P4IRH0-F1
#
_entry.id   AF-A0A6P4IRH0-F1
#
_cell.length_a   1.000
_cell.length_b   1.000
_cell.length_c   1.000
_cell.angle_alpha   90.00
_cell.angle_beta   90.00
_cell.angle_gamma   90.00
#
_symmetry.space_group_name_H-M   'P 1'
#
loop_
_entity.id
_entity.type
_entity.pdbx_description
1 polymer ?
#
loop_
_entity_poly.entity_id
_entity_poly.type
_entity_poly.pdbx_seq_one_letter_code
_entity_poly.pdbx_strand_id
1 'polypeptide(L)'
;MSNNLPRTYIRIDVAHYIKNWADFLKNEKKLVKRFYLFGIGQLILSTNPKDARNIIKALLIISKCKTSGDGATLLKNSLKFMENNGSQCLDQINSIITDSESTMLDSGSSENTFEDDCPSENSSSYLLRWAASISVEVDNLIKDEEGDDINPRECEHFAIRLMKQIRTIPLWSSIAQPAFGYGRIPASSAPVEIEFKSIKYSQMFPTPS
;
A
#
# COMPACT_ATOMS: atom_id res chain seq x y z
N MET A 1 4.39 -5.25 33.70
CA MET A 1 3.26 -6.11 33.29
C MET A 1 3.49 -6.51 31.85
N SER A 2 3.76 -7.79 31.59
CA SER A 2 3.87 -8.34 30.24
C SER A 2 2.47 -8.37 29.62
N ASN A 3 2.16 -7.37 28.81
CA ASN A 3 0.95 -7.36 27.98
C ASN A 3 1.11 -8.47 26.93
N ASN A 4 0.67 -9.68 27.29
CA ASN A 4 0.60 -10.80 26.37
C ASN A 4 -0.52 -10.51 25.37
N LEU A 5 -0.15 -9.86 24.26
CA LEU A 5 -1.03 -9.79 23.09
C LEU A 5 -1.38 -11.22 22.64
N PRO A 6 -2.61 -11.45 22.15
CA PRO A 6 -2.95 -12.73 21.56
C PRO A 6 -1.96 -13.04 20.43
N ARG A 7 -1.62 -14.32 20.23
CA ARG A 7 -0.76 -14.74 19.10
C ARG A 7 -1.51 -14.72 17.76
N THR A 8 -2.56 -13.93 17.64
CA THR A 8 -3.39 -13.84 16.45
C THR A 8 -3.82 -12.39 16.26
N TYR A 9 -3.84 -11.93 15.02
CA TYR A 9 -4.40 -10.63 14.65
C TYR A 9 -5.19 -10.74 13.36
N ILE A 10 -6.22 -9.91 13.23
CA ILE A 10 -7.09 -9.88 12.07
C ILE A 10 -6.43 -8.98 11.01
N ARG A 11 -6.37 -9.48 9.78
CA ARG A 11 -5.96 -8.71 8.61
C ARG A 11 -7.08 -8.67 7.58
N ILE A 12 -7.14 -7.57 6.86
CA ILE A 12 -7.91 -7.48 5.62
C ILE A 12 -7.16 -8.26 4.54
N ASP A 13 -7.91 -8.86 3.62
CA ASP A 13 -7.36 -9.49 2.42
C ASP A 13 -6.49 -8.48 1.65
N VAL A 14 -5.20 -8.79 1.54
CA VAL A 14 -4.20 -7.93 0.91
C VAL A 14 -4.45 -7.79 -0.59
N ALA A 15 -4.85 -8.87 -1.27
CA ALA A 15 -5.12 -8.84 -2.71
C ALA A 15 -6.32 -7.94 -3.00
N HIS A 16 -7.40 -8.10 -2.23
CA HIS A 16 -8.57 -7.22 -2.32
C HIS A 16 -8.22 -5.76 -1.97
N TYR A 17 -7.37 -5.55 -0.97
CA TYR A 17 -6.92 -4.21 -0.58
C TYR A 17 -6.13 -3.51 -1.69
N ILE A 18 -5.20 -4.20 -2.36
CA ILE A 18 -4.44 -3.64 -3.49
C ILE A 18 -5.35 -3.44 -4.70
N LYS A 19 -6.30 -4.34 -4.97
CA LYS A 19 -7.29 -4.16 -6.03
C LYS A 19 -8.05 -2.84 -5.87
N ASN A 20 -8.50 -2.51 -4.65
CA ASN A 20 -9.14 -1.24 -4.37
C ASN A 20 -8.25 -0.01 -4.66
N TRP A 21 -6.93 -0.14 -4.51
CA TRP A 21 -5.98 0.91 -4.94
C TRP A 21 -5.77 0.93 -6.45
N ALA A 22 -5.72 -0.23 -7.11
CA ALA A 22 -5.55 -0.34 -8.55
C ALA A 22 -6.76 0.23 -9.31
N ASP A 23 -7.97 0.01 -8.78
CA ASP A 23 -9.22 0.56 -9.29
C ASP A 23 -9.32 2.06 -9.03
N PHE A 24 -8.89 2.52 -7.85
CA PHE A 24 -8.83 3.96 -7.55
C PHE A 24 -7.89 4.71 -8.50
N LEU A 25 -6.77 4.11 -8.87
CA LEU A 25 -5.76 4.68 -9.79
C LEU A 25 -6.00 4.30 -11.26
N LYS A 26 -7.17 3.77 -11.62
CA LYS A 26 -7.43 3.23 -12.98
C LYS A 26 -7.30 4.27 -14.10
N ASN A 27 -7.60 5.53 -13.80
CA ASN A 27 -7.55 6.63 -14.76
C ASN A 27 -6.18 7.32 -14.81
N GLU A 28 -5.26 6.95 -13.91
CA GLU A 28 -3.92 7.52 -13.89
C GLU A 28 -3.02 6.93 -14.97
N LYS A 29 -1.99 7.67 -15.36
CA LYS A 29 -0.96 7.17 -16.29
C LYS A 29 -0.39 5.86 -15.76
N LYS A 30 -0.18 4.87 -16.64
CA LYS A 30 0.32 3.53 -16.27
C LYS A 30 1.56 3.56 -15.37
N LEU A 31 2.50 4.46 -15.65
CA LEU A 31 3.72 4.63 -14.83
C LEU A 31 3.42 5.16 -13.44
N VAL A 32 2.50 6.12 -13.31
CA VAL A 32 2.08 6.73 -12.04
C VAL A 32 1.30 5.70 -11.21
N LYS A 33 0.33 5.02 -11.82
CA LYS A 33 -0.40 3.90 -11.21
C LYS A 33 0.57 2.85 -10.66
N ARG A 34 1.49 2.37 -11.49
CA ARG A 34 2.48 1.35 -11.09
C ARG A 34 3.37 1.82 -9.95
N PHE A 35 3.82 3.07 -10.00
CA PHE A 35 4.65 3.66 -8.94
C PHE A 35 3.92 3.65 -7.59
N TYR A 36 2.67 4.11 -7.56
CA TYR A 36 1.91 4.17 -6.31
C TYR A 36 1.51 2.79 -5.80
N LEU A 37 1.11 1.86 -6.67
CA LEU A 37 0.87 0.47 -6.27
C LEU A 37 2.13 -0.19 -5.68
N PHE A 38 3.29 0.09 -6.27
CA PHE A 38 4.57 -0.36 -5.74
C PHE A 38 4.83 0.20 -4.34
N GLY A 39 4.57 1.49 -4.11
CA GLY A 39 4.71 2.10 -2.79
C GLY A 39 3.72 1.56 -1.75
N ILE A 40 2.46 1.29 -2.14
CA ILE A 40 1.49 0.61 -1.27
C ILE A 40 1.96 -0.81 -0.93
N GLY A 41 2.52 -1.54 -1.89
CA GLY A 41 3.15 -2.85 -1.64
C GLY A 41 4.28 -2.77 -0.61
N GLN A 42 5.15 -1.76 -0.71
CA GLN A 42 6.20 -1.52 0.31
C GLN A 42 5.60 -1.28 1.71
N LEU A 43 4.50 -0.51 1.81
CA LEU A 43 3.82 -0.28 3.09
C LEU A 43 3.21 -1.57 3.66
N ILE A 44 2.60 -2.40 2.81
CA ILE A 44 1.99 -3.67 3.21
C ILE A 44 3.02 -4.63 3.81
N LEU A 45 4.22 -4.64 3.24
CA LEU A 45 5.34 -5.48 3.69
C LEU A 45 6.09 -4.89 4.89
N SER A 46 5.96 -3.59 5.15
CA SER A 46 6.66 -2.93 6.25
C SER A 46 6.25 -3.53 7.60
N THR A 47 7.23 -4.00 8.36
CA THR A 47 7.06 -4.54 9.72
C THR A 47 7.49 -3.56 10.81
N ASN A 48 8.15 -2.45 10.41
CA ASN A 48 8.71 -1.47 11.32
C ASN A 48 7.98 -0.13 11.17
N PRO A 49 7.40 0.41 12.26
CA PRO A 49 6.70 1.70 12.21
C PRO A 49 7.56 2.87 11.72
N LYS A 50 8.87 2.84 11.94
CA LYS A 50 9.79 3.88 11.45
C LYS A 50 9.92 3.81 9.92
N ASP A 51 10.01 2.61 9.37
CA ASP A 51 10.13 2.41 7.93
C ASP A 51 8.82 2.76 7.23
N ALA A 52 7.68 2.33 7.79
CA ALA A 52 6.35 2.73 7.33
C ALA A 52 6.18 4.25 7.32
N ARG A 53 6.66 4.94 8.38
CA ARG A 53 6.66 6.42 8.43
C ARG A 53 7.44 7.03 7.28
N ASN A 54 8.64 6.52 6.99
CA ASN A 54 9.50 7.04 5.93
C ASN A 54 8.91 6.79 4.54
N ILE A 55 8.31 5.62 4.31
CA ILE A 55 7.60 5.31 3.06
C ILE A 55 6.39 6.24 2.88
N ILE A 56 5.56 6.43 3.92
CA ILE A 56 4.43 7.37 3.87
C ILE A 56 4.92 8.79 3.53
N LYS A 57 5.97 9.26 4.21
CA LYS A 57 6.56 10.58 3.93
C LYS A 57 6.99 10.73 2.48
N ALA A 58 7.76 9.77 1.97
CA ALA A 58 8.23 9.80 0.58
C ALA A 58 7.06 9.80 -0.41
N LEU A 59 6.04 8.97 -0.18
CA LEU A 59 4.83 8.92 -1.00
C LEU A 59 4.06 10.25 -0.99
N LEU A 60 3.93 10.89 0.17
CA LEU A 60 3.25 12.19 0.28
C LEU A 60 4.04 13.32 -0.38
N ILE A 61 5.37 13.34 -0.24
CA ILE A 61 6.22 14.31 -0.94
C ILE A 61 6.04 14.15 -2.45
N ILE A 62 6.19 12.93 -2.97
CA ILE A 62 6.12 12.66 -4.41
C ILE A 62 4.74 12.98 -5.01
N SER A 63 3.68 12.74 -4.25
CA SER A 63 2.30 13.00 -4.71
C SER A 63 1.88 14.46 -4.60
N LYS A 64 2.49 15.25 -3.72
CA LYS A 64 2.10 16.65 -3.47
C LYS A 64 3.04 17.69 -4.09
N CYS A 65 4.29 17.35 -4.38
CA CYS A 65 5.19 18.24 -5.09
C CYS A 65 4.69 18.47 -6.52
N LYS A 66 4.53 19.74 -6.92
CA LYS A 66 4.07 20.12 -8.27
C LYS A 66 5.21 20.15 -9.28
N THR A 67 6.40 20.50 -8.83
CA THR A 67 7.57 20.70 -9.66
C THR A 67 8.65 19.64 -9.39
N SER A 68 9.50 19.42 -10.39
CA SER A 68 10.64 18.52 -10.38
C SER A 68 11.86 19.19 -11.01
N GLY A 69 12.92 18.45 -11.30
CA GLY A 69 14.14 19.04 -11.86
C GLY A 69 15.03 19.72 -10.82
N ASP A 70 15.74 20.77 -11.21
CA ASP A 70 16.73 21.45 -10.37
C ASP A 70 16.05 22.37 -9.36
N GLY A 71 16.43 22.25 -8.09
CA GLY A 71 15.71 22.83 -6.95
C GLY A 71 14.84 21.83 -6.19
N ALA A 72 14.30 20.79 -6.86
CA ALA A 72 13.46 19.75 -6.26
C ALA A 72 14.27 18.60 -5.60
N THR A 73 15.19 18.95 -4.70
CA THR A 73 16.07 18.03 -3.97
C THR A 73 15.32 17.00 -3.11
N LEU A 74 14.30 17.44 -2.36
CA LEU A 74 13.45 16.60 -1.52
C LEU A 74 12.68 15.57 -2.35
N LEU A 75 12.15 15.98 -3.50
CA LEU A 75 11.47 15.07 -4.43
C LEU A 75 12.45 14.02 -4.97
N LYS A 76 13.62 14.44 -5.46
CA LYS A 76 14.68 13.56 -5.96
C LYS A 76 15.12 12.55 -4.89
N ASN A 77 15.32 13.00 -3.67
CA ASN A 77 15.70 12.14 -2.53
C ASN A 77 14.60 11.14 -2.17
N SER A 78 13.34 11.58 -2.20
CA SER A 78 12.18 10.71 -1.91
C SER A 78 12.02 9.63 -2.97
N LEU A 79 12.22 9.96 -4.25
CA LEU A 79 12.20 8.98 -5.34
C LEU A 79 13.31 7.94 -5.16
N LYS A 80 14.54 8.38 -4.91
CA LYS A 80 15.69 7.51 -4.68
C LYS A 80 15.49 6.61 -3.45
N PHE A 81 14.90 7.14 -2.38
CA PHE A 81 14.53 6.34 -1.21
C PHE A 81 13.55 5.23 -1.57
N MET A 82 12.48 5.54 -2.32
CA MET A 82 11.47 4.55 -2.71
C MET A 82 12.03 3.46 -3.62
N GLU A 83 12.96 3.81 -4.51
CA GLU A 83 13.67 2.86 -5.38
C GLU A 83 14.57 1.92 -4.55
N ASN A 84 15.40 2.47 -3.66
CA ASN A 84 16.33 1.70 -2.83
C ASN A 84 15.61 0.82 -1.79
N ASN A 85 14.54 1.33 -1.19
CA ASN A 85 13.76 0.57 -0.21
C ASN A 85 12.98 -0.55 -0.89
N GLY A 86 12.44 -0.28 -2.08
CA GLY A 86 11.67 -1.25 -2.84
C GLY A 86 12.49 -2.36 -3.49
N SER A 87 13.77 -2.12 -3.82
CA SER A 87 14.61 -3.11 -4.51
C SER A 87 14.81 -4.40 -3.71
N GLN A 88 14.78 -4.32 -2.37
CA GLN A 88 14.95 -5.49 -1.50
C GLN A 88 13.72 -6.42 -1.49
N CYS A 89 12.56 -5.91 -1.87
CA CYS A 89 11.29 -6.63 -1.84
C CYS A 89 10.59 -6.63 -3.20
N LEU A 90 11.30 -6.32 -4.29
CA LEU A 90 10.73 -6.08 -5.61
C LEU A 90 9.88 -7.26 -6.09
N ASP A 91 10.39 -8.48 -5.98
CA ASP A 91 9.69 -9.70 -6.42
C ASP A 91 8.44 -9.97 -5.59
N GLN A 92 8.51 -9.75 -4.27
CA GLN A 92 7.37 -9.89 -3.37
C GLN A 92 6.28 -8.87 -3.72
N ILE A 93 6.66 -7.60 -3.91
CA ILE A 93 5.71 -6.54 -4.26
C ILE A 93 5.08 -6.81 -5.62
N ASN A 94 5.87 -7.19 -6.63
CA ASN A 94 5.34 -7.53 -7.95
C ASN A 94 4.39 -8.73 -7.87
N SER A 95 4.72 -9.78 -7.10
CA SER A 95 3.79 -10.91 -6.89
C SER A 95 2.47 -10.44 -6.28
N ILE A 96 2.49 -9.63 -5.22
CA ILE A 96 1.25 -9.17 -4.57
C ILE A 96 0.41 -8.31 -5.55
N ILE A 97 1.05 -7.46 -6.36
CA ILE A 97 0.37 -6.67 -7.37
C ILE A 97 -0.20 -7.57 -8.48
N THR A 98 0.58 -8.51 -9.03
CA THR A 98 0.12 -9.42 -10.09
C THR A 98 -1.00 -10.34 -9.62
N ASP A 99 -0.92 -10.89 -8.40
CA ASP A 99 -1.97 -11.71 -7.80
C ASP A 99 -3.27 -10.89 -7.63
N SER A 100 -3.16 -9.59 -7.29
CA SER A 100 -4.33 -8.71 -7.22
C SER A 100 -4.93 -8.41 -8.60
N GLU A 101 -4.11 -8.34 -9.66
CA GLU A 101 -4.55 -8.11 -11.03
C GLU A 101 -5.13 -9.38 -11.68
N SER A 102 -4.68 -10.58 -11.33
CA SER A 102 -5.21 -11.84 -11.87
C SER A 102 -6.66 -12.11 -11.43
N THR A 103 -7.03 -11.67 -10.22
CA THR A 103 -8.43 -11.68 -9.73
C THR A 103 -9.36 -10.73 -10.47
N MET A 104 -8.87 -9.95 -11.45
CA MET A 104 -9.69 -9.05 -12.27
C MET A 104 -10.48 -9.77 -13.38
N LEU A 105 -10.08 -10.98 -13.77
CA LEU A 105 -10.72 -11.69 -14.90
C LEU A 105 -12.06 -12.37 -14.55
N ASP A 106 -12.45 -12.41 -13.27
CA ASP A 106 -13.61 -13.20 -12.82
C ASP A 106 -14.54 -12.46 -11.84
N SER A 107 -14.57 -11.12 -11.86
CA SER A 107 -15.46 -10.39 -10.95
C SER A 107 -16.04 -9.15 -11.62
N GLY A 108 -17.33 -9.22 -11.95
CA GLY A 108 -18.13 -8.06 -12.34
C GLY A 108 -17.94 -6.92 -11.34
N SER A 109 -17.72 -5.73 -11.90
CA SER A 109 -17.54 -4.46 -11.20
C SER A 109 -18.56 -4.28 -10.06
N SER A 110 -18.13 -4.59 -8.83
CA SER A 110 -18.77 -4.04 -7.63
C SER A 110 -17.96 -2.84 -7.22
N GLU A 111 -18.51 -1.66 -7.49
CA GLU A 111 -18.10 -0.42 -6.84
C GLU A 111 -18.43 -0.55 -5.35
N ASN A 112 -17.52 -1.17 -4.59
CA ASN A 112 -17.51 -1.01 -3.14
C ASN A 112 -16.89 0.35 -2.85
N THR A 113 -17.70 1.39 -3.05
CA THR A 113 -17.52 2.67 -2.37
C THR A 113 -17.67 2.35 -0.89
N PHE A 114 -16.55 2.19 -0.17
CA PHE A 114 -16.57 2.27 1.28
C PHE A 114 -16.99 3.70 1.63
N GLU A 115 -18.30 3.94 1.68
CA GLU A 115 -18.86 5.08 2.37
C GLU A 115 -18.50 4.89 3.84
N ASP A 116 -17.45 5.60 4.25
CA ASP A 116 -16.92 5.65 5.60
C ASP A 116 -17.87 6.48 6.47
N ASP A 117 -19.05 5.93 6.75
CA ASP A 117 -19.99 6.48 7.72
C ASP A 117 -19.67 5.88 9.10
N CYS A 118 -18.44 6.12 9.56
CA CYS A 118 -18.08 5.85 10.94
C CYS A 118 -18.39 7.11 11.76
N PRO A 119 -19.29 7.04 12.76
CA PRO A 119 -19.69 8.20 13.53
C PRO A 119 -18.48 8.84 14.20
N SER A 120 -18.41 10.16 14.07
CA SER A 120 -17.48 11.05 14.74
C SER A 120 -17.60 10.91 16.27
N GLU A 121 -16.99 9.88 16.84
CA GLU A 121 -16.79 9.77 18.28
C GLU A 121 -15.33 10.07 18.59
N ASN A 122 -15.09 11.37 18.76
CA ASN A 122 -14.27 11.96 19.82
C ASN A 122 -13.32 11.01 20.57
N SER A 123 -12.25 10.52 19.91
CA SER A 123 -11.04 10.18 20.63
C SER A 123 -9.80 10.30 19.73
N SER A 124 -8.80 10.94 20.32
CA SER A 124 -7.42 11.08 19.88
C SER A 124 -6.73 9.73 19.66
N SER A 125 -7.14 8.96 18.65
CA SER A 125 -6.44 7.70 18.35
C SER A 125 -4.98 8.01 18.03
N TYR A 126 -4.06 7.28 18.65
CA TYR A 126 -2.63 7.48 18.47
C TYR A 126 -2.25 7.46 16.98
N LEU A 127 -2.90 6.61 16.19
CA LEU A 127 -2.70 6.48 14.74
C LEU A 127 -3.14 7.74 13.97
N LEU A 128 -4.25 8.39 14.37
CA LEU A 128 -4.69 9.65 13.77
C LEU A 128 -3.66 10.76 14.02
N ARG A 129 -3.16 10.87 15.26
CA ARG A 129 -2.14 11.85 15.61
C ARG A 129 -0.82 11.57 14.90
N TRP A 130 -0.45 10.29 14.79
CA TRP A 130 0.73 9.86 14.06
C TRP A 130 0.63 10.23 12.58
N ALA A 131 -0.49 9.90 11.93
CA ALA A 131 -0.75 10.28 10.53
C ALA A 131 -0.73 11.81 10.34
N ALA A 132 -1.45 12.55 11.18
CA ALA A 132 -1.48 14.00 11.13
C ALA A 132 -0.08 14.62 11.29
N SER A 133 0.75 14.08 12.21
CA SER A 133 2.12 14.55 12.39
C SER A 133 2.98 14.39 11.14
N ILE A 134 2.77 13.30 10.38
CA ILE A 134 3.47 13.06 9.12
C ILE A 134 3.02 14.06 8.06
N SER A 135 1.71 14.28 7.92
CA SER A 135 1.17 15.24 6.95
C SER A 135 1.69 16.66 7.21
N VAL A 136 1.64 17.13 8.46
CA VAL A 136 2.14 18.45 8.85
C VAL A 136 3.63 18.59 8.56
N GLU A 137 4.43 17.56 8.85
CA GLU A 137 5.85 17.57 8.54
C GLU A 137 6.08 17.69 7.02
N VAL A 138 5.39 16.88 6.21
CA VAL A 138 5.50 16.93 4.75
C VAL A 138 5.09 18.30 4.21
N ASP A 139 3.97 18.85 4.69
CA ASP A 139 3.47 20.16 4.26
C ASP A 139 4.47 21.27 4.55
N ASN A 140 5.22 21.18 5.65
CA ASN A 140 6.28 22.15 5.95
C ASN A 140 7.51 21.93 5.08
N LEU A 141 7.85 20.69 4.74
CA LEU A 141 9.02 20.38 3.91
C LEU A 141 8.83 20.81 2.45
N ILE A 142 7.62 20.69 1.90
CA ILE A 142 7.37 20.98 0.47
C ILE A 142 7.09 22.46 0.17
N LYS A 143 6.88 23.31 1.19
CA LYS A 143 6.49 24.73 1.01
C LYS A 143 7.50 25.52 0.20
N ASP A 144 8.78 25.30 0.48
CA ASP A 144 9.90 26.02 -0.12
C ASP A 144 10.56 25.23 -1.25
N GLU A 145 9.95 24.10 -1.63
CA GLU A 145 10.48 23.17 -2.61
C GLU A 145 9.92 23.53 -4.00
N GLU A 146 10.73 24.20 -4.81
CA GLU A 146 10.38 24.55 -6.19
C GLU A 146 11.47 24.11 -7.14
N GLY A 147 11.08 23.34 -8.15
CA GLY A 147 11.93 22.94 -9.26
C GLY A 147 11.55 23.61 -10.58
N ASP A 148 12.41 23.43 -11.59
CA ASP A 148 12.28 24.04 -12.92
C ASP A 148 11.45 23.23 -13.93
N ASP A 149 11.06 22.00 -13.59
CA ASP A 149 10.22 21.13 -14.42
C ASP A 149 8.92 20.76 -13.70
N ILE A 150 7.96 20.17 -14.42
CA ILE A 150 6.72 19.63 -13.84
C ILE A 150 7.01 18.26 -13.23
N ASN A 151 6.41 17.94 -12.08
CA ASN A 151 6.48 16.59 -11.53
C ASN A 151 5.50 15.66 -12.27
N PRO A 152 5.97 14.68 -13.08
CA PRO A 152 5.09 13.78 -13.82
C PRO A 152 4.35 12.77 -12.93
N ARG A 153 4.71 12.69 -11.64
CA ARG A 153 4.13 11.78 -10.64
C ARG A 153 3.24 12.49 -9.63
N GLU A 154 3.02 13.80 -9.76
CA GLU A 154 2.06 14.52 -8.92
C GLU A 154 0.69 13.82 -8.97
N CYS A 155 0.08 13.58 -7.80
CA CYS A 155 -1.15 12.82 -7.67
C CYS A 155 -1.83 13.16 -6.33
N GLU A 156 -2.38 14.37 -6.22
CA GLU A 156 -2.90 14.89 -4.95
C GLU A 156 -4.03 14.01 -4.36
N HIS A 157 -4.90 13.47 -5.20
CA HIS A 157 -6.00 12.59 -4.74
C HIS A 157 -5.49 11.27 -4.14
N PHE A 158 -4.32 10.75 -4.58
CA PHE A 158 -3.65 9.64 -3.92
C PHE A 158 -3.24 10.01 -2.49
N ALA A 159 -2.63 11.19 -2.29
CA ALA A 159 -2.24 11.66 -0.96
C ALA A 159 -3.44 11.74 -0.01
N ILE A 160 -4.55 12.32 -0.48
CA ILE A 160 -5.78 12.44 0.29
C ILE A 160 -6.31 11.05 0.70
N ARG A 161 -6.38 10.10 -0.24
CA ARG A 161 -6.84 8.74 0.06
C ARG A 161 -5.90 8.02 1.03
N LEU A 162 -4.59 8.14 0.83
CA LEU A 162 -3.58 7.51 1.69
C LEU A 162 -3.75 7.96 3.14
N MET A 163 -3.93 9.26 3.37
CA MET A 163 -4.13 9.81 4.70
C MET A 163 -5.39 9.30 5.41
N LYS A 164 -6.46 9.01 4.65
CA LYS A 164 -7.67 8.36 5.22
C LYS A 164 -7.36 6.91 5.62
N GLN A 165 -6.62 6.18 4.79
CA GLN A 165 -6.34 4.76 4.98
C GLN A 165 -5.29 4.46 6.06
N ILE A 166 -4.35 5.36 6.36
CA ILE A 166 -3.32 5.17 7.39
C ILE A 166 -3.93 4.91 8.78
N ARG A 167 -5.15 5.39 9.03
CA ARG A 167 -5.88 5.18 10.29
C ARG A 167 -6.07 3.69 10.61
N THR A 168 -6.14 2.86 9.58
CA THR A 168 -6.33 1.41 9.68
C THR A 168 -5.08 0.63 9.28
N ILE A 169 -3.89 1.27 9.24
CA ILE A 169 -2.64 0.64 8.80
C ILE A 169 -2.32 -0.71 9.46
N PRO A 170 -2.62 -0.96 10.76
CA PRO A 170 -2.37 -2.27 11.36
C PRO A 170 -3.21 -3.40 10.75
N LEU A 171 -4.34 -3.09 10.11
CA LEU A 171 -5.26 -4.07 9.55
C LEU A 171 -4.84 -4.56 8.15
N TRP A 172 -4.19 -3.71 7.35
CA TRP A 172 -3.84 -4.04 5.97
C TRP A 172 -2.33 -4.19 5.74
N SER A 173 -1.49 -3.80 6.69
CA SER A 173 -0.02 -3.96 6.62
C SER A 173 0.52 -4.97 7.63
N SER A 174 1.83 -5.21 7.54
CA SER A 174 2.57 -6.08 8.47
C SER A 174 3.18 -5.31 9.65
N ILE A 175 2.85 -4.01 9.82
CA ILE A 175 3.46 -3.10 10.79
C ILE A 175 3.29 -3.54 12.26
N ALA A 176 2.22 -4.28 12.55
CA ALA A 176 1.92 -4.80 13.88
C ALA A 176 2.44 -6.22 14.10
N GLN A 177 2.89 -6.92 13.05
CA GLN A 177 3.27 -8.34 13.11
C GLN A 177 4.35 -8.62 14.17
N PRO A 178 5.41 -7.80 14.34
CA PRO A 178 6.40 -8.03 15.39
C PRO A 178 5.82 -7.95 16.81
N ALA A 179 4.80 -7.11 17.04
CA ALA A 179 4.19 -6.97 18.36
C ALA A 179 3.34 -8.18 18.76
N PHE A 180 2.68 -8.82 17.78
CA PHE A 180 1.86 -10.02 18.01
C PHE A 180 2.69 -11.31 17.99
N GLY A 181 3.93 -11.27 17.48
CA GLY A 181 4.85 -12.41 17.44
C GLY A 181 4.36 -13.59 16.59
N TYR A 182 3.36 -13.35 15.72
CA TYR A 182 2.73 -14.35 14.87
C TYR A 182 2.14 -13.67 13.63
N GLY A 183 1.95 -14.44 12.56
CA GLY A 183 1.44 -14.00 11.27
C GLY A 183 2.51 -14.03 10.19
N ARG A 184 2.14 -14.53 9.01
CA ARG A 184 3.04 -14.56 7.85
C ARG A 184 3.14 -13.15 7.28
N ILE A 185 4.37 -12.70 6.98
CA ILE A 185 4.55 -11.63 5.98
C ILE A 185 3.88 -12.16 4.71
N PRO A 186 3.06 -11.37 4.00
CA PRO A 186 2.39 -11.82 2.78
C PRO A 186 3.41 -12.50 1.87
N ALA A 187 3.34 -13.82 1.82
CA ALA A 187 4.15 -14.63 0.93
C ALA A 187 3.36 -14.78 -0.36
N SER A 188 4.09 -14.75 -1.48
CA SER A 188 3.56 -15.03 -2.82
C SER A 188 2.55 -16.19 -2.80
N SER A 189 1.38 -15.98 -3.39
CA SER A 189 0.35 -17.01 -3.57
C SER A 189 0.75 -18.06 -4.62
N ALA A 190 1.85 -17.81 -5.35
CA ALA A 190 2.22 -18.54 -6.56
C ALA A 190 2.35 -20.07 -6.39
N PRO A 191 2.87 -20.64 -5.28
CA PRO A 191 2.88 -22.09 -5.13
C PRO A 191 1.48 -22.65 -4.91
N VAL A 192 0.66 -21.93 -4.12
CA VAL A 192 -0.65 -22.39 -3.66
C VAL A 192 -1.68 -22.31 -4.80
N GLU A 193 -1.63 -21.28 -5.64
CA GLU A 193 -2.50 -21.18 -6.82
C GLU A 193 -2.19 -22.25 -7.87
N ILE A 194 -0.92 -22.58 -8.12
CA ILE A 194 -0.54 -23.68 -9.03
C ILE A 194 -1.07 -25.01 -8.49
N GLU A 195 -0.97 -25.22 -7.18
CA GLU A 195 -1.47 -26.43 -6.51
C GLU A 195 -3.00 -26.51 -6.58
N PHE A 196 -3.74 -25.43 -6.32
CA PHE A 196 -5.20 -25.39 -6.50
C PHE A 196 -5.64 -25.55 -7.95
N LYS A 197 -4.88 -25.01 -8.89
CA LYS A 197 -5.12 -25.18 -10.33
C LYS A 197 -4.95 -26.64 -10.70
N SER A 198 -3.92 -27.31 -10.19
CA SER A 198 -3.70 -28.75 -10.41
C SER A 198 -4.87 -29.60 -9.89
N ILE A 199 -5.46 -29.24 -8.74
CA ILE A 199 -6.64 -29.93 -8.18
C ILE A 199 -7.89 -29.69 -9.04
N LYS A 200 -8.13 -28.45 -9.49
CA LYS A 200 -9.26 -28.12 -10.38
C LYS A 200 -9.20 -28.87 -11.72
N TYR A 201 -8.01 -28.98 -12.31
CA TYR A 201 -7.82 -29.71 -13.58
C TYR A 201 -7.76 -31.23 -13.40
N SER A 202 -7.33 -31.73 -12.24
CA SER A 202 -7.34 -33.17 -11.95
C SER A 202 -8.74 -33.75 -11.73
N GLN A 203 -9.77 -32.92 -11.50
CA GLN A 203 -11.17 -33.35 -11.38
C GLN A 203 -11.97 -33.26 -12.69
N MET A 204 -11.36 -32.83 -13.81
CA MET A 204 -11.98 -32.79 -15.13
C MET A 204 -11.49 -33.95 -16.05
N PHE A 205 -11.95 -35.17 -15.70
CA PHE A 205 -12.32 -36.31 -16.58
C PHE A 205 -11.22 -37.21 -17.23
N PRO A 206 -11.52 -38.50 -17.58
CA PRO A 206 -12.87 -39.08 -17.79
C PRO A 206 -13.23 -40.40 -17.06
N THR A 207 -14.54 -40.65 -17.14
CA THR A 207 -15.30 -41.86 -16.83
C THR A 207 -14.67 -43.16 -17.34
N PRO A 208 -14.93 -44.31 -16.68
CA PRO A 208 -14.33 -45.58 -17.02
C PRO A 208 -14.84 -46.12 -18.36
N SER A 209 -13.92 -46.81 -19.05
CA SER A 209 -14.08 -47.58 -20.29
C SER A 209 -15.14 -48.67 -20.22
#